data_AF-A0AAD9GF21-F1
#
_entry.id   AF-A0AAD9GF21-F1
#
_cell.length_a   1.000
_cell.length_b   1.000
_cell.length_c   1.000
_cell.angle_alpha   90.00
_cell.angle_beta   90.00
_cell.angle_gamma   90.00
#
_symmetry.space_group_name_H-M   'P 1'
#
loop_
_entity.id
_entity.type
_entity.pdbx_description
1 polymer ?
#
loop_
_entity_poly.entity_id
_entity_poly.type
_entity_poly.pdbx_seq_one_letter_code
_entity_poly.pdbx_strand_id
1 'polypeptide(L)'
;MWFPLVFFASDRSEGSAADLEVQDAIRPSRGVKQGDPLSPFLFALALEPLGNLLRAKRELGVDVDESLSVPVAFFADDTVLFSKRVGGLKEQLRLVDIYCDGSGAMLNPAKSVIMSLNKHKTVQS
;
A
#
# COMPACT_ATOMS: atom_id res chain seq x y z
N MET A 1 13.03 -6.12 2.50
CA MET A 1 13.00 -7.53 2.88
C MET A 1 14.18 -7.80 3.82
N TRP A 2 13.90 -7.99 5.11
CA TRP A 2 14.76 -8.65 6.10
C TRP A 2 13.82 -8.96 7.28
N PHE A 3 13.57 -10.24 7.54
CA PHE A 3 12.86 -10.72 8.74
C PHE A 3 13.91 -11.14 9.77
N PRO A 4 13.70 -10.86 11.06
CA PRO A 4 14.00 -11.83 12.10
C PRO A 4 12.70 -12.50 12.55
N LEU A 5 12.68 -13.84 12.52
CA LEU A 5 11.65 -14.64 13.16
C LEU A 5 11.62 -14.32 14.66
N VAL A 6 10.50 -13.82 15.18
CA VAL A 6 10.21 -13.79 16.61
C VAL A 6 9.26 -14.95 16.92
N PHE A 7 9.79 -15.99 17.58
CA PHE A 7 8.96 -17.04 18.18
C PHE A 7 8.35 -16.49 19.48
N PHE A 8 7.02 -16.51 19.58
CA PHE A 8 6.34 -16.39 20.87
C PHE A 8 6.11 -17.81 21.41
N ALA A 9 6.89 -18.20 22.41
CA ALA A 9 6.56 -19.35 23.24
C ALA A 9 5.55 -18.88 24.30
N SER A 10 4.33 -19.43 24.27
CA SER A 10 3.41 -19.34 25.40
C SER A 10 3.66 -20.57 26.27
N ASP A 11 4.57 -20.47 27.24
CA ASP A 11 4.69 -21.51 28.24
C ASP A 11 4.03 -21.09 29.56
N ARG A 12 3.14 -21.96 30.03
CA ARG A 12 2.60 -21.95 31.38
C ARG A 12 3.02 -23.27 32.00
N SER A 13 4.21 -23.31 32.59
CA SER A 13 4.50 -24.11 33.79
C SER A 13 5.82 -23.68 34.43
N GLU A 14 5.82 -23.68 35.76
CA GLU A 14 6.86 -23.19 36.65
C GLU A 14 8.13 -24.05 36.62
N GLY A 15 9.31 -23.43 36.51
CA GLY A 15 10.58 -24.15 36.63
C GLY A 15 11.84 -23.30 36.42
N SER A 16 12.44 -22.88 37.54
CA SER A 16 13.85 -22.48 37.77
C SER A 16 14.50 -21.45 36.82
N ALA A 17 14.71 -20.27 37.38
CA ALA A 17 15.35 -19.10 36.78
C ALA A 17 16.79 -19.36 36.29
N ALA A 18 17.04 -19.05 35.02
CA ALA A 18 18.28 -18.43 34.56
C ALA A 18 17.89 -17.06 33.99
N ASP A 19 18.56 -16.02 34.47
CA ASP A 19 18.21 -14.61 34.31
C ASP A 19 18.03 -14.19 32.85
N LEU A 20 16.78 -14.18 32.39
CA LEU A 20 16.37 -13.49 31.17
C LEU A 20 15.41 -12.39 31.62
N GLU A 21 15.87 -11.14 31.58
CA GLU A 21 15.00 -9.99 31.76
C GLU A 21 13.86 -10.06 30.74
N VAL A 22 12.65 -10.33 31.24
CA VAL A 22 11.43 -10.31 30.44
C VAL A 22 11.15 -8.85 30.08
N GLN A 23 11.36 -8.47 28.83
CA GLN A 23 11.01 -7.14 28.35
C GLN A 23 9.49 -6.94 28.39
N ASP A 24 9.06 -5.73 28.73
CA ASP A 24 7.65 -5.35 28.75
C ASP A 24 6.97 -5.60 27.39
N ALA A 25 5.72 -6.06 27.44
CA ALA A 25 4.95 -6.35 26.23
C ALA A 25 4.72 -5.07 25.41
N ILE A 26 5.26 -5.02 24.19
CA ILE A 26 5.01 -3.93 23.24
C ILE A 26 3.53 -3.97 22.84
N ARG A 27 2.81 -2.87 23.11
CA ARG A 27 1.41 -2.68 22.71
C ARG A 27 1.31 -1.67 21.57
N PRO A 28 1.26 -2.11 20.30
CA PRO A 28 1.10 -1.19 19.19
C PRO A 28 -0.27 -0.50 19.25
N SER A 29 -0.29 0.83 19.10
CA SER A 29 -1.52 1.63 19.08
C SER A 29 -2.13 1.78 17.68
N ARG A 30 -1.34 1.49 16.63
CA ARG A 30 -1.73 1.55 15.21
C ARG A 30 -1.01 0.44 14.43
N GLY A 31 -1.63 -0.01 13.34
CA GLY A 31 -1.08 -1.05 12.46
C GLY A 31 -1.61 -2.45 12.77
N VAL A 32 -1.23 -3.41 11.93
CA VAL A 32 -1.65 -4.82 12.06
C VAL A 32 -0.42 -5.70 12.27
N LYS A 33 -0.57 -6.78 13.04
CA LYS A 33 0.53 -7.68 13.40
C LYS A 33 1.09 -8.39 12.14
N GLN A 34 2.36 -8.18 11.82
CA GLN A 34 3.00 -8.93 10.73
C GLN A 34 3.12 -10.41 11.10
N GLY A 35 2.82 -11.30 10.14
CA GLY A 35 2.76 -12.75 10.36
C GLY A 35 1.42 -13.26 10.88
N ASP A 36 0.46 -12.38 11.16
CA ASP A 36 -0.93 -12.78 11.38
C ASP A 36 -1.60 -13.03 10.01
N PRO A 37 -2.23 -14.21 9.80
CA PRO A 37 -2.91 -14.52 8.53
C PRO A 37 -4.02 -13.53 8.16
N LEU A 38 -4.56 -12.76 9.12
CA LEU A 38 -5.62 -11.79 8.87
C LEU A 38 -5.12 -10.41 8.38
N SER A 39 -3.85 -10.08 8.68
CA SER A 39 -3.28 -8.76 8.37
C SER A 39 -3.36 -8.35 6.89
N PRO A 40 -3.08 -9.25 5.92
CA PRO A 40 -3.19 -8.90 4.49
C PRO A 40 -4.62 -8.50 4.09
N PHE A 41 -5.62 -9.15 4.67
CA PHE A 41 -7.03 -8.88 4.37
C PHE A 41 -7.47 -7.53 4.94
N LEU A 42 -7.11 -7.23 6.20
CA LEU A 42 -7.39 -5.94 6.82
C LEU A 42 -6.72 -4.79 6.07
N PHE A 43 -5.49 -5.00 5.59
CA PHE A 43 -4.78 -4.03 4.79
C PHE A 43 -5.49 -3.77 3.45
N ALA A 44 -5.95 -4.82 2.75
CA ALA A 44 -6.71 -4.68 1.51
C ALA A 44 -8.03 -3.92 1.73
N LEU A 45 -8.76 -4.23 2.81
CA LEU A 45 -9.99 -3.51 3.17
C LEU A 45 -9.76 -2.03 3.45
N ALA A 46 -8.63 -1.69 4.11
CA ALA A 46 -8.30 -0.30 4.38
C ALA A 46 -8.00 0.51 3.10
N LEU A 47 -7.48 -0.13 2.05
CA LEU A 47 -7.20 0.51 0.75
C LEU A 47 -8.44 0.60 -0.17
N GLU A 48 -9.46 -0.22 0.05
CA GLU A 48 -10.63 -0.27 -0.84
C GLU A 48 -11.36 1.08 -1.03
N PRO A 49 -11.48 1.97 -0.01
CA PRO A 49 -12.00 3.32 -0.21
C PRO A 49 -11.19 4.15 -1.22
N LEU A 50 -9.85 4.05 -1.20
CA LEU A 50 -8.99 4.68 -2.19
C LEU A 50 -9.22 4.10 -3.59
N GLY A 51 -9.33 2.76 -3.66
CA GLY A 51 -9.69 2.07 -4.90
C GLY A 51 -11.00 2.57 -5.49
N ASN A 52 -12.02 2.78 -4.66
CA ASN A 52 -13.32 3.30 -5.08
C ASN A 52 -13.24 4.74 -5.58
N LEU A 53 -12.51 5.63 -4.90
CA LEU A 53 -12.29 7.01 -5.36
C LEU A 53 -11.64 7.04 -6.75
N LEU A 54 -10.62 6.21 -6.96
CA LEU A 54 -9.89 6.15 -8.23
C LEU A 54 -10.71 5.50 -9.34
N ARG A 55 -11.44 4.40 -9.06
CA ARG A 55 -12.32 3.71 -10.03
C ARG A 55 -13.53 4.55 -10.42
N ALA A 56 -14.04 5.40 -9.54
CA ALA A 56 -15.09 6.37 -9.88
C ALA A 56 -14.63 7.41 -10.92
N LYS A 57 -13.32 7.57 -11.10
CA LYS A 57 -12.67 8.44 -12.08
C LYS A 57 -11.88 7.63 -13.12
N ARG A 58 -12.49 6.54 -13.62
CA ARG A 58 -11.85 5.61 -14.57
C ARG A 58 -11.29 6.30 -15.82
N GLU A 59 -11.86 7.42 -16.23
CA GLU A 59 -11.41 8.23 -17.37
C GLU A 59 -9.98 8.78 -17.20
N LEU A 60 -9.49 8.88 -15.96
CA LEU A 60 -8.12 9.30 -15.67
C LEU A 60 -7.10 8.18 -15.89
N GLY A 61 -7.57 6.93 -15.98
CA GLY A 61 -6.80 5.71 -16.13
C GLY A 61 -6.20 5.48 -17.52
N VAL A 62 -5.62 4.30 -17.70
CA VAL A 62 -5.16 3.79 -19.00
C VAL A 62 -6.16 2.75 -19.49
N ASP A 63 -6.54 2.84 -20.77
CA ASP A 63 -7.45 1.87 -21.37
C ASP A 63 -6.67 0.61 -21.70
N VAL A 64 -7.14 -0.52 -21.18
CA VAL A 64 -6.64 -1.86 -21.52
C VAL A 64 -7.40 -2.37 -22.74
N ASP A 65 -8.71 -2.11 -22.78
CA ASP A 65 -9.59 -2.34 -23.93
C ASP A 65 -10.70 -1.26 -23.97
N GLU A 66 -11.65 -1.38 -24.90
CA GLU A 66 -12.74 -0.42 -25.08
C GLU A 66 -13.67 -0.29 -23.86
N SER A 67 -13.73 -1.33 -23.03
CA SER A 67 -14.63 -1.45 -21.87
C SER A 67 -13.92 -1.26 -20.52
N LEU A 68 -12.61 -1.46 -20.49
CA LEU A 68 -11.79 -1.49 -19.28
C LEU A 68 -10.73 -0.39 -19.30
N SER A 69 -10.91 0.56 -18.37
CA SER A 69 -9.88 1.54 -18.03
C SER A 69 -9.40 1.29 -16.60
N VAL A 70 -8.09 1.20 -16.43
CA VAL A 70 -7.44 0.89 -15.16
C VAL A 70 -6.78 2.16 -14.63
N PRO A 71 -7.32 2.79 -13.57
CA PRO A 71 -6.71 3.97 -12.96
C PRO A 71 -5.68 3.62 -11.87
N VAL A 72 -5.75 2.42 -11.28
CA VAL A 72 -4.91 2.01 -10.15
C VAL A 72 -4.73 0.49 -10.09
N ALA A 73 -3.57 0.06 -9.60
CA ALA A 73 -3.32 -1.30 -9.13
C ALA A 73 -2.73 -1.26 -7.71
N PHE A 74 -3.18 -2.19 -6.86
CA PHE A 74 -2.68 -2.38 -5.50
C PHE A 74 -1.98 -3.73 -5.40
N PHE A 75 -0.81 -3.75 -4.77
CA PHE A 75 -0.09 -4.98 -4.47
C PHE A 75 0.62 -4.86 -3.13
N ALA A 76 0.01 -5.41 -2.07
CA ALA A 76 0.47 -5.18 -0.70
C ALA A 76 0.70 -3.68 -0.45
N ASP A 77 1.84 -3.29 0.11
CA ASP A 77 2.17 -1.90 0.39
C ASP A 77 2.45 -1.04 -0.85
N ASP A 78 2.58 -1.63 -2.03
CA ASP A 78 2.79 -0.91 -3.28
C ASP A 78 1.46 -0.51 -3.96
N THR A 79 1.36 0.76 -4.34
CA THR A 79 0.25 1.29 -5.13
C THR A 79 0.79 1.92 -6.41
N VAL A 80 0.22 1.54 -7.55
CA VAL A 80 0.58 2.08 -8.86
C VAL A 80 -0.61 2.82 -9.45
N LEU A 81 -0.43 4.11 -9.72
CA LEU A 81 -1.40 4.93 -10.43
C LEU A 81 -1.09 4.92 -11.93
N PHE A 82 -2.12 4.75 -12.74
CA PHE A 82 -2.00 4.77 -14.20
C PHE A 82 -2.75 5.97 -14.76
N SER A 83 -2.11 6.73 -15.65
CA SER A 83 -2.78 7.79 -16.39
C SER A 83 -2.20 8.00 -17.77
N LYS A 84 -3.07 8.31 -18.74
CA LYS A 84 -2.69 8.68 -20.12
C LYS A 84 -1.98 10.03 -20.20
N ARG A 85 -2.18 10.92 -19.22
CA ARG A 85 -1.71 12.30 -19.26
C ARG A 85 -1.23 12.74 -17.88
N VAL A 86 -0.20 13.58 -17.85
CA VAL A 86 0.31 14.18 -16.61
C VAL A 86 -0.79 14.91 -15.83
N GLY A 87 -1.74 15.55 -16.52
CA GLY A 87 -2.89 16.20 -15.87
C GLY A 87 -3.80 15.23 -15.14
N GLY A 88 -4.04 14.04 -15.70
CA GLY A 88 -4.86 13.00 -15.05
C GLY A 88 -4.15 12.42 -13.83
N LEU A 89 -2.84 12.21 -13.91
CA LEU A 89 -2.03 11.77 -12.77
C LEU A 89 -2.09 12.78 -11.61
N LYS A 90 -2.01 14.09 -11.90
CA LYS A 90 -2.15 15.13 -10.86
C LYS A 90 -3.51 15.08 -10.17
N GLU A 91 -4.58 14.81 -10.92
CA GLU A 91 -5.91 14.67 -10.36
C GLU A 91 -6.04 13.40 -9.49
N GLN A 92 -5.47 12.28 -9.94
CA GLN A 92 -5.40 11.05 -9.13
C GLN A 92 -4.63 11.26 -7.83
N LEU A 93 -3.53 12.01 -7.85
CA LEU A 93 -2.77 12.36 -6.63
C LEU A 93 -3.63 13.17 -5.64
N ARG A 94 -4.47 14.09 -6.10
CA ARG A 94 -5.41 14.80 -5.22
C ARG A 94 -6.41 13.86 -4.55
N LEU A 95 -6.87 12.81 -5.25
CA LEU A 95 -7.73 11.79 -4.65
C LEU A 95 -7.00 10.97 -3.59
N VAL A 96 -5.70 10.70 -3.80
CA VAL A 96 -4.84 10.07 -2.80
C VAL A 96 -4.71 10.97 -1.57
N ASP A 97 -4.51 12.28 -1.75
CA ASP A 97 -4.43 13.23 -0.63
C ASP A 97 -5.72 13.24 0.20
N ILE A 98 -6.89 13.28 -0.44
CA ILE A 98 -8.20 13.21 0.24
C ILE A 98 -8.32 11.91 1.06
N TYR A 99 -7.89 10.78 0.50
CA TYR A 99 -7.89 9.51 1.22
C TYR A 99 -6.91 9.53 2.41
N CYS A 100 -5.70 10.09 2.23
CA CYS A 100 -4.71 10.24 3.28
C CYS A 100 -5.25 11.09 4.45
N ASP A 101 -5.89 12.22 4.15
CA ASP A 101 -6.50 13.09 5.15
C ASP A 101 -7.61 12.38 5.96
N GLY A 102 -8.43 11.57 5.28
CA GLY A 102 -9.53 10.85 5.93
C GLY A 102 -9.12 9.58 6.68
N SER A 103 -8.08 8.88 6.22
CA SER A 103 -7.63 7.59 6.79
C SER A 103 -6.46 7.74 7.77
N GLY A 104 -5.73 8.85 7.71
CA GLY A 104 -4.44 9.02 8.38
C GLY A 104 -3.31 8.23 7.72
N ALA A 105 -3.51 7.69 6.52
CA ALA A 105 -2.43 7.12 5.70
C ALA A 105 -1.50 8.24 5.20
N MET A 106 -0.25 7.90 4.90
CA MET A 106 0.74 8.85 4.39
C MET A 106 1.39 8.32 3.12
N LEU A 107 1.38 9.13 2.06
CA LEU A 107 2.23 8.90 0.90
C LEU A 107 3.70 9.01 1.33
N ASN A 108 4.58 8.21 0.73
CA ASN A 108 6.02 8.31 0.93
C ASN A 108 6.70 8.85 -0.33
N PRO A 109 6.87 10.19 -0.47
CA PRO A 109 7.44 10.78 -1.69
C PRO A 109 8.86 10.30 -1.99
N ALA A 110 9.63 9.95 -0.96
CA ALA A 110 11.00 9.46 -1.13
C ALA A 110 11.07 8.07 -1.78
N LYS A 111 9.98 7.29 -1.71
CA LYS A 111 9.84 5.99 -2.35
C LYS A 111 8.96 6.02 -3.60
N SER A 112 8.26 7.11 -3.85
CA SER A 112 7.40 7.27 -5.03
C SER A 112 8.19 7.72 -6.25
N VAL A 113 7.92 7.11 -7.40
CA VAL A 113 8.58 7.45 -8.68
C VAL A 113 7.52 7.59 -9.77
N ILE A 114 7.68 8.59 -10.64
CA ILE A 114 6.86 8.74 -11.84
C ILE A 114 7.62 8.13 -13.02
N MET A 115 6.98 7.20 -13.72
CA MET A 115 7.55 6.52 -14.89
C MET A 115 6.69 6.77 -16.13
N SER A 116 7.34 7.01 -17.27
CA SER A 116 6.67 7.12 -18.57
C SER A 116 6.77 5.78 -19.31
N LEU A 117 5.62 5.17 -19.61
CA LEU A 117 5.53 3.99 -20.46
C LEU A 117 5.48 4.47 -21.92
N ASN A 118 6.38 3.95 -22.77
CA ASN A 118 6.64 4.37 -24.15
C ASN A 118 7.37 5.72 -24.34
N LYS A 119 8.68 5.65 -24.63
CA LYS A 119 9.40 6.69 -25.38
C LYS A 119 9.41 6.28 -26.85
N HIS A 120 8.32 6.51 -27.59
CA HIS A 120 8.48 6.49 -29.04
C HIS A 120 9.39 7.67 -29.40
N LYS A 121 10.64 7.38 -29.80
CA LYS A 121 11.38 8.32 -30.62
C LYS A 121 10.54 8.48 -31.89
N THR A 122 9.96 9.66 -32.07
CA THR A 122 9.35 10.02 -33.36
C THR A 122 10.47 9.92 -34.40
N VAL A 123 10.47 8.85 -35.20
CA VAL A 123 11.28 8.80 -36.40
C VAL A 123 10.63 9.79 -37.35
N GLN A 124 11.21 10.99 -37.46
CA GLN A 124 10.91 11.88 -38.57
C GLN A 124 11.48 11.24 -39.83
N SER A 125 10.62 10.86 -40.77
CA SER A 125 10.96 10.74 -42.19
C SER A 125 9.71 10.92 -43.04
#